data_AF-L8FSA6-F1
#
_entry.id   AF-L8FSA6-F1
#
_cell.length_a   1.000
_cell.length_b   1.000
_cell.length_c   1.000
_cell.angle_alpha   90.00
_cell.angle_beta   90.00
_cell.angle_gamma   90.00
#
_symmetry.space_group_name_H-M   'P 1'
#
loop_
_entity.id
_entity.type
_entity.pdbx_description
1 polymer ?
#
loop_
_entity_poly.entity_id
_entity_poly.type
_entity_poly.pdbx_seq_one_letter_code
_entity_poly.pdbx_strand_id
1 'polypeptide(L)'
;MLPFYNFRKLTATLPVPILLRRDHPKQAHDAFIQYSRRISQLITISISPRSIGSSLWSIFWESGVACNVVSAWLFSIYDVIRPVLKSRNTELLIKMFMIYRPRQAPFRIGVLWLGPLDWVGMIESYLTTLEEQPKFTRASQPDSVSAAWLGCRQSFLDEVGLGCYEENGMRMLSNSDLARLRFNYRYIANAEELPYGWQPFGSTSAKEIEPELHQYLDLWRAREYHSWVWILGDEKQCFHSGVIDNAQVQEKPDIKHSDNKTMTKLPPIISRPSIEATYRVLAWASRDSCGGRINLPTHPWLID
;
A
#
# COMPACT_ATOMS: atom_id res chain seq x y z
N MET A 1 4.22 18.16 2.81
CA MET A 1 4.28 17.66 4.20
C MET A 1 3.47 18.50 5.18
N LEU A 2 3.57 19.83 5.16
CA LEU A 2 2.72 20.70 5.99
C LEU A 2 1.20 20.45 5.79
N PRO A 3 0.71 20.22 4.55
CA PRO A 3 -0.70 19.85 4.36
C PRO A 3 -1.11 18.57 5.10
N PHE A 4 -0.21 17.59 5.19
CA PHE A 4 -0.45 16.35 5.96
C PHE A 4 -0.55 16.62 7.47
N TYR A 5 0.36 17.43 8.01
CA TYR A 5 0.31 17.84 9.41
C TYR A 5 -0.97 18.61 9.73
N ASN A 6 -1.37 19.56 8.87
CA ASN A 6 -2.61 20.31 9.01
C ASN A 6 -3.85 19.39 8.95
N PHE A 7 -3.90 18.48 7.98
CA PHE A 7 -4.98 17.50 7.85
C PHE A 7 -5.14 16.62 9.09
N ARG A 8 -4.02 16.26 9.72
CA ARG A 8 -3.97 15.45 10.95
C ARG A 8 -4.07 16.28 12.23
N LYS A 9 -4.22 17.61 12.13
CA LYS A 9 -4.23 18.55 13.26
C LYS A 9 -2.98 18.42 14.14
N LEU A 10 -1.82 18.21 13.52
CA LEU A 10 -0.52 18.04 14.16
C LEU A 10 0.27 19.34 14.12
N THR A 11 1.10 19.55 15.13
CA THR A 11 2.04 20.68 15.19
C THR A 11 3.33 20.32 14.46
N ALA A 12 3.66 21.09 13.42
CA ALA A 12 4.93 20.95 12.72
C ALA A 12 5.98 21.85 13.37
N THR A 13 7.14 21.29 13.72
CA THR A 13 8.34 22.04 14.12
C THR A 13 9.43 21.81 13.10
N LEU A 14 9.88 22.88 12.44
CA LEU A 14 10.99 22.79 11.50
C LEU A 14 12.31 22.66 12.28
N PRO A 15 13.21 21.74 11.89
CA PRO A 15 14.53 21.66 12.48
C PRO A 15 15.30 22.96 12.18
N VAL A 16 16.12 23.41 13.13
CA VAL A 16 16.98 24.57 12.92
C VAL A 16 17.98 24.24 11.80
N PRO A 17 18.05 25.04 10.72
CA PRO A 17 18.96 24.76 9.62
C PRO A 17 20.41 24.89 10.09
N ILE A 18 21.17 23.80 10.02
CA ILE A 18 22.60 23.79 10.29
C ILE A 18 23.32 23.99 8.95
N LEU A 19 23.82 25.20 8.71
CA LEU A 19 24.60 25.51 7.50
C LEU A 19 26.04 24.99 7.68
N LEU A 20 26.32 23.80 7.18
CA LEU A 20 27.67 23.25 7.12
C LEU A 20 28.35 23.72 5.82
N ARG A 21 29.43 24.50 5.95
CA ARG A 21 30.27 24.89 4.81
C ARG A 21 31.02 23.65 4.32
N ARG A 22 30.76 23.22 3.08
CA ARG A 22 31.50 22.13 2.43
C ARG A 22 32.62 22.71 1.58
N ASP A 23 33.85 22.28 1.83
CA ASP A 23 35.02 22.79 1.10
C ASP A 23 35.21 22.15 -0.28
N HIS A 24 34.63 20.97 -0.57
CA HIS A 24 34.79 20.31 -1.88
C HIS A 24 33.51 19.60 -2.37
N PRO A 25 32.92 20.00 -3.52
CA PRO A 25 31.72 19.39 -4.08
C PRO A 25 32.08 18.44 -5.22
N LYS A 26 32.54 17.22 -4.93
CA LYS A 26 32.89 16.25 -6.01
C LYS A 26 31.91 15.09 -6.18
N GLN A 27 30.97 14.88 -5.23
CA GLN A 27 30.11 13.69 -5.25
C GLN A 27 28.60 13.97 -5.03
N ALA A 28 28.22 15.24 -4.80
CA ALA A 28 26.83 15.61 -4.52
C ALA A 28 25.98 15.92 -5.78
N HIS A 29 26.62 16.01 -6.96
CA HIS A 29 25.95 16.45 -8.18
C HIS A 29 24.91 15.43 -8.67
N ASP A 30 25.25 14.14 -8.69
CA ASP A 30 24.36 13.10 -9.22
C ASP A 30 23.11 12.87 -8.36
N ALA A 31 23.25 12.87 -7.03
CA ALA A 31 22.13 12.74 -6.12
C ALA A 31 21.19 13.95 -6.18
N PHE A 32 21.75 15.16 -6.36
CA PHE A 32 20.96 16.39 -6.53
C PHE A 32 20.21 16.41 -7.88
N ILE A 33 20.84 15.95 -8.96
CA ILE A 33 20.19 15.83 -10.29
C ILE A 33 19.08 14.76 -10.28
N GLN A 34 19.30 13.64 -9.59
CA GLN A 34 18.25 12.62 -9.42
C GLN A 34 17.09 13.14 -8.57
N TYR A 35 17.40 13.91 -7.52
CA TYR A 35 16.40 14.58 -6.68
C TYR A 35 15.61 15.63 -7.46
N SER A 36 16.29 16.49 -8.23
CA SER A 36 15.65 17.57 -8.99
C SER A 36 14.63 17.06 -10.01
N ARG A 37 14.90 15.90 -10.64
CA ARG A 37 13.95 15.21 -11.51
C ARG A 37 12.66 14.75 -10.81
N ARG A 38 12.71 14.56 -9.50
CA ARG A 38 11.57 14.13 -8.67
C ARG A 38 10.88 15.28 -7.94
N ILE A 39 11.49 16.47 -7.87
CA ILE A 39 10.95 17.60 -7.10
C ILE A 39 9.51 17.93 -7.50
N SER A 40 9.17 17.95 -8.80
CA SER A 40 7.81 18.22 -9.25
C SER A 40 6.80 17.19 -8.69
N GLN A 41 7.13 15.90 -8.79
CA GLN A 41 6.32 14.80 -8.25
C GLN A 41 6.18 14.90 -6.73
N LEU A 42 7.30 15.16 -6.02
CA LEU A 42 7.31 15.35 -4.57
C LEU A 42 6.44 16.54 -4.14
N ILE A 43 6.52 17.66 -4.86
CA ILE A 43 5.71 18.86 -4.59
C ILE A 43 4.23 18.56 -4.82
N THR A 44 3.86 17.93 -5.93
CA THR A 44 2.45 17.64 -6.20
C THR A 44 1.84 16.73 -5.14
N ILE A 45 2.53 15.64 -4.78
CA ILE A 45 2.04 14.73 -3.75
C ILE A 45 2.01 15.38 -2.38
N SER A 46 2.87 16.39 -2.15
CA SER A 46 2.87 17.12 -0.89
C SER A 46 1.55 17.86 -0.60
N ILE A 47 0.75 18.13 -1.63
CA ILE A 47 -0.56 18.79 -1.59
C ILE A 47 -1.66 17.78 -1.18
N SER A 48 -1.45 16.48 -1.34
CA SER A 48 -2.40 15.43 -0.99
C SER A 48 -2.01 14.72 0.33
N PRO A 49 -2.66 15.06 1.46
CA PRO A 49 -2.43 14.37 2.74
C PRO A 49 -2.67 12.86 2.65
N ARG A 50 -3.66 12.44 1.87
CA ARG A 50 -4.01 11.02 1.69
C ARG A 50 -2.87 10.25 1.04
N SER A 51 -2.30 10.80 -0.02
CA SER A 51 -1.19 10.23 -0.77
C SER A 51 0.08 10.10 0.08
N ILE A 52 0.37 11.13 0.89
CA ILE A 52 1.45 11.07 1.89
C ILE A 52 1.17 9.96 2.90
N GLY A 53 -0.03 9.96 3.48
CA GLY A 53 -0.47 8.93 4.42
C GLY A 53 -0.23 7.53 3.91
N SER A 54 -0.79 7.23 2.74
CA SER A 54 -0.75 5.89 2.17
C SER A 54 0.70 5.43 1.94
N SER A 55 1.54 6.35 1.46
CA SER A 55 2.96 6.10 1.23
C SER A 55 3.80 5.94 2.50
N LEU A 56 3.34 6.51 3.63
CA LEU A 56 4.00 6.32 4.93
C LEU A 56 3.71 4.91 5.47
N TRP A 57 2.45 4.50 5.44
CA TRP A 57 2.00 3.23 5.99
C TRP A 57 2.28 2.02 5.10
N SER A 58 2.52 2.24 3.81
CA SER A 58 2.94 1.22 2.84
C SER A 58 4.17 0.40 3.28
N ILE A 59 4.97 0.94 4.20
CA ILE A 59 6.17 0.27 4.70
C ILE A 59 5.85 -1.06 5.41
N PHE A 60 4.68 -1.16 6.03
CA PHE A 60 4.26 -2.36 6.74
C PHE A 60 3.54 -3.35 5.84
N TRP A 61 3.15 -2.91 4.64
CA TRP A 61 2.50 -3.74 3.65
C TRP A 61 3.54 -4.54 2.85
N GLU A 62 3.18 -5.79 2.53
CA GLU A 62 4.02 -6.68 1.72
C GLU A 62 3.19 -7.51 0.75
N SER A 63 3.80 -7.81 -0.39
CA SER A 63 3.20 -8.58 -1.46
C SER A 63 2.89 -10.01 -1.02
N GLY A 64 1.75 -10.56 -1.47
CA GLY A 64 1.38 -11.95 -1.20
C GLY A 64 0.85 -12.24 0.21
N VAL A 65 0.85 -11.26 1.13
CA VAL A 65 0.29 -11.44 2.48
C VAL A 65 -1.24 -11.35 2.43
N ALA A 66 -1.91 -12.45 2.76
CA ALA A 66 -3.36 -12.51 2.78
C ALA A 66 -3.98 -11.88 4.04
N CYS A 67 -5.20 -11.35 3.91
CA CYS A 67 -5.89 -10.60 4.96
C CYS A 67 -6.11 -11.41 6.27
N ASN A 68 -6.18 -12.73 6.19
CA ASN A 68 -6.33 -13.63 7.34
C ASN A 68 -5.05 -13.84 8.16
N VAL A 69 -3.87 -13.57 7.60
CA VAL A 69 -2.56 -13.78 8.27
C VAL A 69 -1.83 -12.47 8.60
N VAL A 70 -2.49 -11.33 8.38
CA VAL A 70 -1.95 -9.98 8.61
C VAL A 70 -1.41 -9.81 10.03
N SER A 71 -2.07 -10.36 11.03
CA SER A 71 -1.61 -10.26 12.40
C SER A 71 -0.24 -10.89 12.64
N ALA A 72 0.02 -12.08 12.07
CA ALA A 72 1.29 -12.76 12.19
C ALA A 72 2.39 -11.93 11.53
N TRP A 73 2.08 -11.34 10.37
CA TRP A 73 2.96 -10.43 9.65
C TRP A 73 3.29 -9.17 10.47
N LEU A 74 2.27 -8.42 10.90
CA LEU A 74 2.46 -7.17 11.65
C LEU A 74 3.09 -7.40 13.02
N PHE A 75 2.75 -8.49 13.70
CA PHE A 75 3.35 -8.81 14.99
C PHE A 75 4.84 -9.12 14.87
N SER A 76 5.25 -9.80 13.79
CA SER A 76 6.66 -10.06 13.51
C SER A 76 7.43 -8.75 13.32
N ILE A 77 6.85 -7.78 12.59
CA ILE A 77 7.45 -6.45 12.44
C ILE A 77 7.51 -5.74 13.78
N TYR A 78 6.41 -5.73 14.54
CA TYR A 78 6.34 -5.09 15.85
C TYR A 78 7.41 -5.61 16.79
N ASP A 79 7.63 -6.92 16.85
CA ASP A 79 8.63 -7.52 17.73
C ASP A 79 10.06 -7.04 17.43
N VAL A 80 10.40 -6.94 16.13
CA VAL A 80 11.71 -6.45 15.67
C VAL A 80 11.90 -4.96 15.99
N ILE A 81 10.88 -4.12 15.77
CA ILE A 81 11.02 -2.66 15.95
C ILE A 81 10.74 -2.19 17.38
N ARG A 82 10.12 -3.03 18.23
CA ARG A 82 9.72 -2.70 19.61
C ARG A 82 10.86 -2.10 20.43
N PRO A 83 12.11 -2.62 20.40
CA PRO A 83 13.21 -2.01 21.17
C PRO A 83 13.48 -0.56 20.76
N VAL A 84 13.42 -0.27 19.45
CA VAL A 84 13.65 1.07 18.88
C VAL A 84 12.51 2.03 19.23
N LEU A 85 11.28 1.53 19.21
CA LEU A 85 10.10 2.28 19.64
C LEU A 85 10.18 2.64 21.12
N LYS A 86 10.57 1.69 21.99
CA LYS A 86 10.75 1.92 23.43
C LYS A 86 11.86 2.91 23.74
N SER A 87 12.97 2.87 23.00
CA SER A 87 14.07 3.82 23.16
C SER A 87 13.78 5.20 22.56
N ARG A 88 12.63 5.39 21.88
CA ARG A 88 12.24 6.62 21.17
C ARG A 88 13.32 7.14 20.22
N ASN A 89 14.10 6.24 19.62
CA ASN A 89 15.20 6.60 18.74
C ASN A 89 14.66 6.80 17.31
N THR A 90 14.16 8.00 17.04
CA THR A 90 13.57 8.38 15.74
C THR A 90 14.60 8.29 14.61
N GLU A 91 15.86 8.62 14.87
CA GLU A 91 16.93 8.55 13.87
C GLU A 91 17.17 7.11 13.40
N LEU A 92 17.24 6.16 14.34
CA LEU A 92 17.39 4.74 14.02
C LEU A 92 16.18 4.21 13.26
N LEU A 93 14.96 4.59 13.68
CA LEU A 93 13.73 4.21 12.99
C LEU A 93 13.72 4.71 11.53
N ILE A 94 14.11 5.96 11.31
CA ILE A 94 14.23 6.55 9.97
C ILE A 94 15.25 5.76 9.15
N LYS A 95 16.43 5.44 9.71
CA LYS A 95 17.46 4.65 9.02
C LYS A 95 16.94 3.26 8.62
N MET A 96 16.24 2.57 9.50
CA MET A 96 15.61 1.28 9.18
C MET A 96 14.63 1.41 8.02
N PHE A 97 13.78 2.44 8.05
CA PHE A 97 12.77 2.68 7.01
C PHE A 97 13.38 3.08 5.66
N MET A 98 14.49 3.81 5.69
CA MET A 98 15.27 4.16 4.50
C MET A 98 15.88 2.94 3.84
N ILE A 99 16.46 2.02 4.62
CA ILE A 99 17.07 0.80 4.11
C ILE A 99 16.00 -0.11 3.49
N TYR A 100 14.84 -0.24 4.14
CA TYR A 100 13.78 -1.13 3.68
C TYR A 100 13.15 -0.69 2.34
N ARG A 101 12.85 0.60 2.17
CA ARG A 101 12.32 1.14 0.88
C ARG A 101 12.99 2.48 0.56
N PRO A 102 14.19 2.48 -0.06
CA PRO A 102 14.98 3.69 -0.28
C PRO A 102 14.30 4.71 -1.19
N ARG A 103 13.46 4.24 -2.13
CA ARG A 103 12.76 5.11 -3.09
C ARG A 103 11.76 6.07 -2.43
N GLN A 104 11.19 5.68 -1.30
CA GLN A 104 10.16 6.44 -0.57
C GLN A 104 10.73 7.18 0.64
N ALA A 105 12.03 7.03 0.89
CA ALA A 105 12.75 7.65 1.99
C ALA A 105 12.50 9.18 2.10
N PRO A 106 12.52 9.99 1.02
CA PRO A 106 12.37 11.44 1.15
C PRO A 106 11.04 11.83 1.80
N PHE A 107 9.95 11.11 1.49
CA PHE A 107 8.65 11.40 2.07
C PHE A 107 8.61 11.07 3.56
N ARG A 108 9.13 9.89 3.92
CA ARG A 108 9.15 9.40 5.29
C ARG A 108 10.03 10.26 6.18
N ILE A 109 11.23 10.61 5.70
CA ILE A 109 12.14 11.55 6.36
C ILE A 109 11.44 12.88 6.56
N GLY A 110 10.87 13.47 5.51
CA GLY A 110 10.20 14.76 5.62
C GLY A 110 9.11 14.77 6.68
N VAL A 111 8.29 13.72 6.74
CA VAL A 111 7.19 13.63 7.72
C VAL A 111 7.70 13.31 9.12
N LEU A 112 8.68 12.43 9.28
CA LEU A 112 9.27 12.08 10.58
C LEU A 112 10.11 13.20 11.20
N TRP A 113 10.71 14.07 10.38
CA TRP A 113 11.54 15.20 10.83
C TRP A 113 10.77 16.47 11.17
N LEU A 114 9.51 16.60 10.71
CA LEU A 114 8.72 17.82 10.84
C LEU A 114 8.07 18.02 12.22
N GLY A 115 8.43 17.26 13.25
CA GLY A 115 8.18 17.64 14.64
C GLY A 115 7.84 16.50 15.59
N PRO A 116 7.46 16.84 16.85
CA PRO A 116 7.16 15.87 17.90
C PRO A 116 5.78 15.26 17.67
N LEU A 117 5.71 14.31 16.75
CA LEU A 117 4.57 13.42 16.63
C LEU A 117 4.80 12.18 17.48
N ASP A 118 3.76 11.69 18.15
CA ASP A 118 3.79 10.38 18.81
C ASP A 118 3.75 9.25 17.76
N TRP A 119 4.78 9.20 16.93
CA TRP A 119 5.01 8.15 15.93
C TRP A 119 5.05 6.78 16.59
N VAL A 120 5.56 6.72 17.81
CA VAL A 120 5.63 5.48 18.58
C VAL A 120 4.22 4.95 18.83
N GLY A 121 3.33 5.77 19.39
CA GLY A 121 1.94 5.40 19.62
C GLY A 121 1.19 5.09 18.32
N MET A 122 1.42 5.85 17.25
CA MET A 122 0.77 5.59 15.95
C MET A 122 1.20 4.26 15.33
N ILE A 123 2.50 3.99 15.29
CA ILE A 123 3.05 2.75 14.73
C ILE A 123 2.59 1.56 15.57
N GLU A 124 2.67 1.67 16.90
CA GLU A 124 2.20 0.62 17.81
C GLU A 124 0.70 0.36 17.65
N SER A 125 -0.12 1.41 17.54
CA SER A 125 -1.55 1.29 17.29
C SER A 125 -1.83 0.59 15.96
N TYR A 126 -1.17 0.99 14.88
CA TYR A 126 -1.37 0.38 13.57
C TYR A 126 -0.95 -1.10 13.55
N LEU A 127 0.20 -1.44 14.14
CA LEU A 127 0.69 -2.82 14.15
C LEU A 127 -0.17 -3.75 15.03
N THR A 128 -0.86 -3.21 16.04
CA THR A 128 -1.69 -4.00 16.97
C THR A 128 -3.18 -4.01 16.60
N THR A 129 -3.67 -3.00 15.88
CA THR A 129 -5.11 -2.82 15.60
C THR A 129 -5.46 -2.54 14.14
N LEU A 130 -4.48 -2.32 13.26
CA LEU A 130 -4.64 -1.75 11.90
C LEU A 130 -5.19 -0.32 11.86
N GLU A 131 -5.36 0.31 13.00
CA GLU A 131 -5.81 1.70 13.12
C GLU A 131 -4.66 2.56 13.62
N GLU A 132 -4.38 3.64 12.89
CA GLU A 132 -3.26 4.51 13.23
C GLU A 132 -3.55 5.38 14.45
N GLN A 133 -4.80 5.83 14.59
CA GLN A 133 -5.31 6.61 15.72
C GLN A 133 -6.86 6.53 15.79
N PRO A 134 -7.46 6.66 16.99
CA PRO A 134 -8.91 6.59 17.21
C PRO A 134 -9.75 7.64 16.46
N LYS A 135 -9.13 8.74 16.00
CA LYS A 135 -9.82 9.87 15.36
C LYS A 135 -9.49 10.04 13.87
N PHE A 136 -8.51 9.30 13.34
CA PHE A 136 -8.03 9.45 11.98
C PHE A 136 -7.73 8.07 11.37
N THR A 137 -8.73 7.47 10.72
CA THR A 137 -8.72 6.06 10.29
C THR A 137 -8.55 5.86 8.78
N ARG A 138 -7.89 6.79 8.06
CA ARG A 138 -7.80 6.74 6.59
C ARG A 138 -6.43 6.99 5.98
N ALA A 139 -5.39 7.32 6.75
CA ALA A 139 -4.11 7.58 6.11
C ALA A 139 -3.40 6.29 5.68
N SER A 140 -3.72 5.13 6.26
CA SER A 140 -3.19 3.83 5.89
C SER A 140 -3.95 3.17 4.75
N GLN A 141 -5.03 3.79 4.26
CA GLN A 141 -5.76 3.29 3.11
C GLN A 141 -4.88 3.42 1.86
N PRO A 142 -4.75 2.36 1.06
CA PRO A 142 -4.02 2.41 -0.20
C PRO A 142 -4.56 3.50 -1.13
N ASP A 143 -3.65 4.09 -1.90
CA ASP A 143 -3.96 5.08 -2.91
C ASP A 143 -3.30 4.66 -4.22
N SER A 144 -4.06 3.97 -5.08
CA SER A 144 -3.57 3.46 -6.37
C SER A 144 -2.93 4.55 -7.25
N VAL A 145 -3.36 5.81 -7.10
CA VAL A 145 -2.76 6.94 -7.85
C VAL A 145 -1.36 7.20 -7.35
N SER A 146 -1.19 7.33 -6.03
CA SER A 146 0.14 7.46 -5.42
C SER A 146 1.02 6.25 -5.67
N ALA A 147 0.44 5.04 -5.64
CA ALA A 147 1.18 3.82 -5.84
C ALA A 147 1.77 3.75 -7.25
N ALA A 148 0.94 4.01 -8.26
CA ALA A 148 1.37 4.03 -9.65
C ALA A 148 2.34 5.19 -9.94
N TRP A 149 2.10 6.36 -9.36
CA TRP A 149 2.91 7.54 -9.63
C TRP A 149 4.28 7.53 -8.92
N LEU A 150 4.34 7.04 -7.67
CA LEU A 150 5.58 6.95 -6.89
C LEU A 150 6.33 5.65 -7.08
N GLY A 151 5.75 4.67 -7.78
CA GLY A 151 6.25 3.29 -7.77
C GLY A 151 6.21 2.69 -6.36
N CYS A 152 5.23 3.09 -5.55
CA CYS A 152 5.06 2.67 -4.17
C CYS A 152 3.90 1.67 -4.08
N ARG A 153 4.15 0.37 -4.22
CA ARG A 153 3.09 -0.62 -4.03
C ARG A 153 2.54 -0.53 -2.60
N GLN A 154 1.22 -0.43 -2.49
CA GLN A 154 0.47 -0.19 -1.26
C GLN A 154 -0.63 -1.23 -1.06
N SER A 155 -0.97 -1.97 -2.10
CA SER A 155 -2.01 -2.98 -2.08
C SER A 155 -1.78 -4.07 -3.10
N PHE A 156 -2.51 -5.16 -2.93
CA PHE A 156 -2.58 -6.22 -3.93
C PHE A 156 -3.08 -5.71 -5.29
N LEU A 157 -3.84 -4.61 -5.35
CA LEU A 157 -4.28 -3.99 -6.62
C LEU A 157 -3.12 -3.42 -7.45
N ASP A 158 -1.96 -3.17 -6.83
CA ASP A 158 -0.76 -2.64 -7.49
C ASP A 158 0.13 -3.76 -8.07
N GLU A 159 -0.32 -5.01 -8.00
CA GLU A 159 0.40 -6.19 -8.48
C GLU A 159 -0.14 -6.69 -9.82
N VAL A 160 0.69 -7.45 -10.54
CA VAL A 160 0.28 -8.18 -11.74
C VAL A 160 -0.49 -9.41 -11.28
N GLY A 161 -1.69 -9.63 -11.82
CA GLY A 161 -2.44 -10.85 -11.54
C GLY A 161 -1.79 -12.09 -12.13
N LEU A 162 -1.97 -13.23 -11.47
CA LEU A 162 -1.43 -14.52 -11.94
C LEU A 162 -2.35 -15.19 -12.96
N GLY A 163 -3.63 -14.91 -12.85
CA GLY A 163 -4.67 -15.43 -13.74
C GLY A 163 -5.12 -16.83 -13.39
N CYS A 164 -5.87 -17.44 -14.31
CA CYS A 164 -6.46 -18.74 -14.06
C CYS A 164 -5.40 -19.84 -13.94
N TYR A 165 -5.67 -20.79 -13.05
CA TYR A 165 -4.87 -21.98 -12.88
C TYR A 165 -5.77 -23.22 -12.78
N GLU A 166 -5.20 -24.40 -13.04
CA GLU A 166 -5.90 -25.68 -12.94
C GLU A 166 -5.67 -26.29 -11.55
N GLU A 167 -6.75 -26.66 -10.85
CA GLU A 167 -6.70 -27.37 -9.58
C GLU A 167 -7.78 -28.45 -9.57
N ASN A 168 -7.38 -29.72 -9.41
CA ASN A 168 -8.27 -30.88 -9.45
C ASN A 168 -9.19 -30.96 -10.70
N GLY A 169 -8.68 -30.54 -11.86
CA GLY A 169 -9.44 -30.49 -13.13
C GLY A 169 -10.51 -29.40 -13.17
N MET A 170 -10.48 -28.46 -12.22
CA MET A 170 -11.30 -27.26 -12.23
C MET A 170 -10.42 -26.05 -12.49
N ARG A 171 -10.87 -25.20 -13.41
CA ARG A 171 -10.25 -23.90 -13.66
C ARG A 171 -10.61 -22.94 -12.52
N MET A 172 -9.60 -22.52 -11.77
CA MET A 172 -9.72 -21.66 -10.59
C MET A 172 -9.11 -20.29 -10.88
N LEU A 173 -9.57 -19.29 -10.14
CA LEU A 173 -8.97 -17.97 -10.11
C LEU A 173 -8.77 -17.55 -8.65
N SER A 174 -7.61 -16.99 -8.31
CA SER A 174 -7.40 -16.48 -6.96
C SER A 174 -8.41 -15.37 -6.64
N ASN A 175 -8.89 -15.31 -5.39
CA ASN A 175 -9.82 -14.25 -4.99
C ASN A 175 -9.19 -12.86 -5.10
N SER A 176 -7.86 -12.78 -4.99
CA SER A 176 -7.10 -11.54 -5.22
C SER A 176 -7.19 -11.08 -6.67
N ASP A 177 -7.07 -12.01 -7.62
CA ASP A 177 -7.19 -11.73 -9.05
C ASP A 177 -8.63 -11.40 -9.40
N LEU A 178 -9.61 -12.17 -8.90
CA LEU A 178 -11.03 -11.86 -9.09
C LEU A 178 -11.36 -10.44 -8.60
N ALA A 179 -10.86 -10.04 -7.43
CA ALA A 179 -11.05 -8.69 -6.92
C ALA A 179 -10.36 -7.62 -7.79
N ARG A 180 -9.15 -7.88 -8.31
CA ARG A 180 -8.49 -7.01 -9.30
C ARG A 180 -9.31 -6.86 -10.57
N LEU A 181 -9.88 -7.96 -11.08
CA LEU A 181 -10.69 -7.99 -12.29
C LEU A 181 -11.94 -7.13 -12.12
N ARG A 182 -12.70 -7.41 -11.07
CA ARG A 182 -13.89 -6.63 -10.72
C ARG A 182 -13.55 -5.16 -10.52
N PHE A 183 -12.42 -4.84 -9.90
CA PHE A 183 -11.96 -3.47 -9.74
C PHE A 183 -11.59 -2.79 -11.08
N ASN A 184 -10.91 -3.50 -11.99
CA ASN A 184 -10.52 -2.99 -13.32
C ASN A 184 -11.71 -2.71 -14.23
N TYR A 185 -12.72 -3.58 -14.19
CA TYR A 185 -13.92 -3.43 -14.99
C TYR A 185 -15.06 -2.69 -14.24
N ARG A 186 -14.72 -1.97 -13.15
CA ARG A 186 -15.64 -1.16 -12.32
C ARG A 186 -16.89 -1.91 -11.85
N TYR A 187 -16.74 -3.19 -11.52
CA TYR A 187 -17.76 -3.99 -10.83
C TYR A 187 -17.69 -3.83 -9.31
N ILE A 188 -16.55 -3.41 -8.74
CA ILE A 188 -16.46 -3.07 -7.31
C ILE A 188 -16.46 -1.55 -7.15
N ALA A 189 -17.12 -1.08 -6.08
CA ALA A 189 -17.12 0.33 -5.67
C ALA A 189 -15.70 0.91 -5.52
N ASN A 190 -15.62 2.24 -5.59
CA ASN A 190 -14.41 3.06 -5.67
C ASN A 190 -13.17 2.51 -4.92
N ALA A 191 -12.00 2.58 -5.58
CA ALA A 191 -10.68 2.20 -5.04
C ALA A 191 -10.39 2.84 -3.68
N GLU A 192 -10.95 4.04 -3.51
CA GLU A 192 -10.81 4.88 -2.33
C GLU A 192 -11.44 4.27 -1.07
N GLU A 193 -12.23 3.20 -1.21
CA GLU A 193 -12.81 2.47 -0.08
C GLU A 193 -11.99 1.24 0.33
N LEU A 194 -10.91 0.89 -0.39
CA LEU A 194 -10.08 -0.24 -0.02
C LEU A 194 -9.45 0.01 1.36
N PRO A 195 -9.69 -0.85 2.36
CA PRO A 195 -9.41 -0.51 3.75
C PRO A 195 -7.92 -0.64 4.12
N TYR A 196 -7.22 -1.69 3.66
CA TYR A 196 -5.88 -2.04 4.19
C TYR A 196 -4.89 -2.61 3.16
N GLY A 197 -5.26 -2.73 1.89
CA GLY A 197 -4.35 -3.20 0.83
C GLY A 197 -3.99 -4.69 0.84
N TRP A 198 -4.35 -5.43 1.88
CA TRP A 198 -4.15 -6.88 1.97
C TRP A 198 -5.02 -7.65 0.98
N GLN A 199 -4.50 -8.76 0.46
CA GLN A 199 -5.22 -9.56 -0.53
C GLN A 199 -6.25 -10.50 0.11
N PRO A 200 -7.42 -10.68 -0.52
CA PRO A 200 -8.33 -11.74 -0.10
C PRO A 200 -7.71 -13.11 -0.35
N PHE A 201 -7.91 -14.04 0.59
CA PHE A 201 -7.43 -15.41 0.48
C PHE A 201 -8.41 -16.31 -0.28
N GLY A 202 -7.92 -17.48 -0.70
CA GLY A 202 -8.70 -18.50 -1.39
C GLY A 202 -8.85 -18.22 -2.89
N SER A 203 -9.66 -19.06 -3.52
CA SER A 203 -9.89 -19.05 -4.96
C SER A 203 -11.34 -19.38 -5.27
N THR A 204 -11.82 -18.88 -6.40
CA THR A 204 -13.17 -19.10 -6.91
C THR A 204 -13.10 -19.86 -8.23
N SER A 205 -14.04 -20.78 -8.45
CA SER A 205 -14.14 -21.50 -9.72
C SER A 205 -14.48 -20.53 -10.85
N ALA A 206 -13.82 -20.68 -12.01
CA ALA A 206 -14.13 -19.87 -13.19
C ALA A 206 -15.61 -20.01 -13.62
N LYS A 207 -16.26 -21.12 -13.28
CA LYS A 207 -17.69 -21.35 -13.55
C LYS A 207 -18.62 -20.54 -12.65
N GLU A 208 -18.16 -20.14 -11.48
CA GLU A 208 -18.91 -19.36 -10.48
C GLU A 208 -18.70 -17.85 -10.63
N ILE A 209 -17.70 -17.44 -11.43
CA ILE A 209 -17.42 -16.04 -11.76
C ILE A 209 -18.49 -15.51 -12.72
N GLU A 210 -18.79 -14.23 -12.59
CA GLU A 210 -19.71 -13.49 -13.45
C GLU A 210 -19.38 -13.70 -14.95
N PRO A 211 -20.33 -14.16 -15.78
CA PRO A 211 -20.08 -14.48 -17.19
C PRO A 211 -19.45 -13.35 -18.00
N GLU A 212 -19.77 -12.10 -17.67
CA GLU A 212 -19.23 -10.89 -18.31
C GLU A 212 -17.71 -10.73 -18.13
N LEU A 213 -17.17 -11.31 -17.05
CA LEU A 213 -15.76 -11.30 -16.73
C LEU A 213 -14.98 -12.44 -17.40
N HIS A 214 -15.66 -13.43 -17.99
CA HIS A 214 -15.02 -14.63 -18.55
C HIS A 214 -14.02 -14.32 -19.66
N GLN A 215 -14.33 -13.32 -20.50
CA GLN A 215 -13.44 -12.87 -21.57
C GLN A 215 -12.13 -12.26 -21.05
N TYR A 216 -12.08 -11.87 -19.77
CA TYR A 216 -10.93 -11.21 -19.16
C TYR A 216 -10.14 -12.11 -18.20
N LEU A 217 -10.57 -13.36 -18.00
CA LEU A 217 -9.92 -14.32 -17.09
C LEU A 217 -8.45 -14.60 -17.42
N ASP A 218 -8.06 -14.41 -18.68
CA ASP A 218 -6.68 -14.57 -19.17
C ASP A 218 -6.01 -13.24 -19.54
N LEU A 219 -6.74 -12.13 -19.49
CA LEU A 219 -6.25 -10.81 -19.90
C LEU A 219 -5.81 -10.00 -18.69
N TRP A 220 -4.63 -10.34 -18.15
CA TRP A 220 -4.06 -9.63 -17.01
C TRP A 220 -3.08 -8.55 -17.47
N ARG A 221 -3.36 -7.32 -17.04
CA ARG A 221 -2.42 -6.20 -17.13
C ARG A 221 -2.39 -5.50 -15.78
N ALA A 222 -1.19 -5.26 -15.25
CA ALA A 222 -1.05 -4.33 -14.15
C ALA A 222 -1.49 -2.94 -14.62
N ARG A 223 -2.07 -2.16 -13.72
CA ARG A 223 -2.32 -0.74 -13.99
C ARG A 223 -0.99 -0.03 -14.08
N GLU A 224 -0.82 0.70 -15.17
CA GLU A 224 0.35 1.56 -15.36
C GLU A 224 -0.09 3.01 -15.26
N TYR A 225 0.74 3.84 -14.62
CA TYR A 225 0.54 5.27 -14.64
C TYR A 225 0.69 5.74 -16.10
N HIS A 226 -0.33 6.46 -16.58
CA HIS A 226 -0.31 7.03 -17.93
C HIS A 226 0.06 8.52 -17.90
N SER A 227 -0.76 9.35 -17.25
CA SER A 227 -0.55 10.80 -17.17
C SER A 227 -1.27 11.41 -15.98
N TRP A 228 -0.89 12.64 -15.64
CA TRP A 228 -1.56 13.47 -14.64
C TRP A 228 -2.26 14.63 -15.34
N VAL A 229 -3.49 14.94 -14.92
CA VAL A 229 -4.27 16.04 -15.48
C VAL A 229 -4.59 17.01 -14.37
N TRP A 230 -4.17 18.26 -14.54
CA TRP A 230 -4.59 19.35 -13.68
C TRP A 230 -5.89 19.94 -14.22
N ILE A 231 -6.88 20.05 -13.35
CA ILE A 231 -8.15 20.70 -13.67
C ILE A 231 -8.13 22.05 -12.95
N LEU A 232 -8.04 23.14 -13.74
CA LEU A 232 -8.04 24.51 -13.23
C LEU A 232 -9.32 25.20 -13.71
N GLY A 233 -10.36 25.20 -12.86
CA GLY A 233 -11.69 25.62 -13.29
C GLY A 233 -12.27 24.65 -14.34
N ASP A 234 -12.73 25.18 -15.46
CA ASP A 234 -13.25 24.38 -16.58
C ASP A 234 -12.16 23.92 -17.57
N GLU A 235 -10.92 24.43 -17.43
CA GLU A 235 -9.82 24.05 -18.31
C GLU A 235 -9.08 22.81 -17.78
N LYS A 236 -8.91 21.81 -18.65
CA LYS A 236 -8.12 20.61 -18.39
C LYS A 236 -6.76 20.75 -19.05
N GLN A 237 -5.70 20.88 -18.25
CA GLN A 237 -4.33 20.84 -18.75
C GLN A 237 -3.70 19.50 -18.39
N CYS A 238 -3.41 18.69 -19.40
CA CYS A 238 -2.71 17.43 -19.25
C CYS A 238 -1.21 17.68 -19.10
N PHE A 239 -0.62 17.23 -17.99
CA PHE A 239 0.83 17.26 -17.79
C PHE A 239 1.39 15.84 -17.89
N HIS A 240 2.23 15.61 -18.88
CA HIS A 240 2.98 14.37 -19.00
C HIS A 240 4.25 14.48 -18.16
N SER A 241 4.14 14.32 -16.85
CA SER A 241 5.31 13.93 -16.07
C SER A 241 5.53 12.45 -16.38
N GLY A 242 6.54 12.14 -17.18
CA GLY A 242 6.91 10.76 -17.47
C GLY A 242 7.09 9.99 -16.16
N VAL A 243 6.56 8.76 -16.11
CA VAL A 243 7.00 7.76 -15.14
C VAL A 243 8.51 7.70 -15.29
N ILE A 244 9.27 7.86 -14.21
CA ILE A 244 10.70 7.57 -14.28
C ILE A 244 10.78 6.10 -14.66
N ASP A 245 11.31 5.82 -15.86
CA ASP A 245 11.40 4.49 -16.45
C ASP A 245 11.68 3.43 -15.38
N ASN A 246 10.66 2.60 -15.09
CA ASN A 246 10.73 1.54 -14.09
C ASN A 246 11.54 0.33 -14.59
N ALA A 247 12.11 0.42 -15.80
CA ALA A 247 12.77 -0.65 -16.52
C ALA A 247 14.06 -1.19 -15.87
N GLN A 248 14.57 -0.60 -14.78
CA GLN A 248 15.88 -1.00 -14.23
C GLN A 248 15.89 -1.57 -12.82
N VAL A 249 14.78 -1.71 -12.10
CA VAL A 249 14.83 -2.47 -10.84
C VAL A 249 13.52 -3.21 -10.64
N GLN A 250 13.46 -4.43 -11.17
CA GLN A 250 12.82 -5.51 -10.43
C GLN A 250 13.46 -5.48 -9.04
N GLU A 251 12.75 -4.98 -8.04
CA GLU A 251 12.98 -5.43 -6.67
C GLU A 251 12.63 -6.92 -6.70
N LYS A 252 13.63 -7.74 -7.07
CA LYS A 252 13.61 -9.17 -6.83
C LYS A 252 14.15 -9.30 -5.41
N PRO A 253 13.30 -9.37 -4.37
CA PRO A 253 13.79 -9.92 -3.12
C PRO A 253 14.25 -11.34 -3.48
N ASP A 254 15.51 -11.63 -3.22
CA ASP A 254 16.11 -12.94 -3.43
C ASP A 254 15.56 -13.90 -2.36
N ILE A 255 14.25 -14.13 -2.41
CA ILE A 255 13.58 -15.14 -1.62
C ILE A 255 13.78 -16.41 -2.41
N LYS A 256 14.76 -17.21 -2.00
CA LYS A 256 14.78 -18.63 -2.35
C LYS A 256 13.40 -19.17 -2.01
N HIS A 257 12.62 -19.49 -3.04
CA HIS A 257 11.40 -20.26 -2.88
C HIS A 257 11.80 -21.54 -2.16
N SER A 258 11.52 -21.59 -0.86
CA SER A 258 11.54 -22.84 -0.13
C SER A 258 10.45 -23.68 -0.75
N ASP A 259 10.84 -24.86 -1.22
CA ASP A 259 9.95 -25.86 -1.79
C ASP A 259 8.66 -26.02 -0.98
N ASN A 260 7.58 -26.18 -1.73
CA ASN A 260 6.23 -26.46 -1.29
C ASN A 260 6.19 -27.53 -0.19
N LYS A 261 6.23 -27.09 1.07
CA LYS A 261 5.60 -27.84 2.15
C LYS A 261 4.16 -27.39 2.24
N THR A 262 3.27 -28.28 1.84
CA THR A 262 1.83 -28.23 2.05
C THR A 262 1.53 -27.71 3.46
N MET A 263 1.16 -26.44 3.60
CA MET A 263 0.56 -25.94 4.83
C MET A 263 -0.87 -26.49 4.87
N THR A 264 -1.01 -27.72 5.33
CA THR A 264 -2.30 -28.43 5.35
C THR A 264 -3.28 -27.91 6.40
N LYS A 265 -2.92 -26.92 7.23
CA LYS A 265 -3.87 -26.18 8.08
C LYS A 265 -3.38 -24.75 8.30
N LEU A 266 -4.18 -23.77 7.85
CA LEU A 266 -4.00 -22.37 8.24
C LEU A 266 -4.11 -22.29 9.78
N PRO A 267 -3.16 -21.63 10.48
CA PRO A 267 -3.26 -21.46 11.92
C PRO A 267 -4.52 -20.67 12.28
N PRO A 268 -5.16 -20.94 13.42
CA PRO A 268 -6.36 -20.23 13.85
C PRO A 268 -6.07 -18.74 14.01
N ILE A 269 -6.96 -17.92 13.45
CA ILE A 269 -6.90 -16.45 13.51
C ILE A 269 -7.38 -16.01 14.89
N ILE A 270 -6.48 -15.89 15.87
CA ILE A 270 -6.85 -15.53 17.27
C ILE A 270 -6.72 -14.02 17.53
N SER A 271 -6.32 -13.23 16.53
CA SER A 271 -5.85 -11.84 16.74
C SER A 271 -6.68 -10.81 15.98
N ARG A 272 -6.97 -9.69 16.65
CA ARG A 272 -7.78 -8.56 16.16
C ARG A 272 -7.42 -8.03 14.75
N PRO A 273 -6.14 -7.83 14.35
CA PRO A 273 -5.81 -7.31 13.01
C PRO A 273 -6.29 -8.18 11.86
N SER A 274 -6.08 -9.50 11.94
CA SER A 274 -6.49 -10.41 10.87
C SER A 274 -8.01 -10.52 10.75
N ILE A 275 -8.73 -10.50 11.88
CA ILE A 275 -10.20 -10.50 11.88
C ILE A 275 -10.70 -9.23 11.18
N GLU A 276 -10.18 -8.07 11.59
CA GLU A 276 -10.57 -6.77 11.02
C GLU A 276 -10.24 -6.67 9.53
N ALA A 277 -9.02 -7.07 9.14
CA ALA A 277 -8.59 -7.07 7.74
C ALA A 277 -9.46 -8.01 6.91
N THR A 278 -9.73 -9.22 7.40
CA THR A 278 -10.56 -10.19 6.71
C THR A 278 -11.96 -9.65 6.50
N TYR A 279 -12.61 -9.18 7.57
CA TYR A 279 -13.96 -8.63 7.51
C TYR A 279 -14.05 -7.48 6.50
N ARG A 280 -13.17 -6.46 6.61
CA ARG A 280 -13.27 -5.30 5.72
C ARG A 280 -12.87 -5.58 4.28
N VAL A 281 -11.84 -6.40 4.04
CA VAL A 281 -11.40 -6.74 2.66
C VAL A 281 -12.45 -7.57 1.96
N LEU A 282 -13.03 -8.58 2.63
CA LEU A 282 -14.09 -9.40 2.04
C LEU A 282 -15.38 -8.58 1.86
N ALA A 283 -15.77 -7.76 2.84
CA ALA A 283 -16.92 -6.87 2.67
C ALA A 283 -16.73 -5.91 1.49
N TRP A 284 -15.53 -5.35 1.29
CA TRP A 284 -15.23 -4.54 0.12
C TRP A 284 -15.29 -5.36 -1.18
N ALA A 285 -14.69 -6.56 -1.22
CA ALA A 285 -14.68 -7.42 -2.40
C ALA A 285 -16.06 -8.00 -2.78
N SER A 286 -17.01 -7.98 -1.84
CA SER A 286 -18.42 -8.32 -2.07
C SER A 286 -19.28 -7.17 -2.58
N ARG A 287 -18.81 -5.92 -2.63
CA ARG A 287 -19.67 -4.81 -3.07
C ARG A 287 -19.65 -4.69 -4.58
N ASP A 288 -20.83 -4.64 -5.18
CA ASP A 288 -20.95 -4.21 -6.57
C ASP A 288 -20.74 -2.69 -6.70
N SER A 289 -20.72 -2.19 -7.94
CA SER A 289 -20.54 -0.78 -8.27
C SER A 289 -21.73 0.11 -7.88
N CYS A 290 -22.88 -0.50 -7.59
CA CYS A 290 -24.09 0.13 -7.05
C CYS A 290 -24.16 0.03 -5.52
N GLY A 291 -23.17 -0.59 -4.86
CA GLY A 291 -23.14 -0.83 -3.41
C GLY A 291 -23.96 -2.04 -2.93
N GLY A 292 -24.53 -2.83 -3.84
CA GLY A 292 -25.17 -4.11 -3.54
C GLY A 292 -24.15 -5.19 -3.15
N ARG A 293 -24.60 -6.24 -2.46
CA ARG A 293 -23.74 -7.41 -2.15
C ARG A 293 -23.77 -8.38 -3.34
N ILE A 294 -22.63 -8.56 -3.98
CA ILE A 294 -22.31 -9.69 -4.85
C ILE A 294 -22.14 -10.91 -3.94
N ASN A 295 -22.70 -12.04 -4.35
CA ASN A 295 -22.47 -13.32 -3.71
C ASN A 295 -20.95 -13.62 -3.72
N LEU A 296 -20.29 -13.38 -2.59
CA LEU A 296 -19.05 -14.07 -2.30
C LEU A 296 -19.40 -15.53 -1.94
N PRO A 297 -18.52 -16.50 -2.23
CA PRO A 297 -18.65 -17.83 -1.65
C PRO A 297 -18.89 -17.69 -0.15
N THR A 298 -19.91 -18.38 0.36
CA THR A 298 -20.30 -18.38 1.77
C THR A 298 -19.11 -18.70 2.66
N HIS A 299 -18.44 -17.66 3.13
CA HIS A 299 -17.33 -17.83 4.05
C HIS A 299 -17.90 -17.83 5.47
N PRO A 300 -17.49 -18.76 6.35
CA PRO A 300 -17.93 -18.79 7.76
C PRO A 300 -17.65 -17.51 8.58
N TRP A 301 -17.04 -16.49 7.99
CA TRP A 301 -16.75 -15.18 8.60
C TRP A 301 -17.63 -14.03 8.07
N LEU A 302 -18.53 -14.31 7.11
CA LEU A 302 -19.49 -13.35 6.54
C LEU A 302 -20.92 -13.55 7.07
N ILE A 303 -21.09 -14.41 8.08
CA ILE A 303 -22.38 -14.69 8.70
C ILE A 303 -22.49 -13.72 9.88
N ASP A 304 -23.51 -12.86 9.82
CA ASP A 304 -23.95 -11.98 10.92
C ASP A 304 -24.36 -12.80 12.16
#